data_AF-A0A2C5YVE3-F1
#
_entry.id   AF-A0A2C5YVE3-F1
#
_cell.length_a   1.000
_cell.length_b   1.000
_cell.length_c   1.000
_cell.angle_alpha   90.00
_cell.angle_beta   90.00
_cell.angle_gamma   90.00
#
_symmetry.space_group_name_H-M   'P 1'
#
loop_
_entity.id
_entity.type
_entity.pdbx_description
1 polymer ?
#
loop_
_entity_poly.entity_id
_entity_poly.type
_entity_poly.pdbx_seq_one_letter_code
_entity_poly.pdbx_strand_id
1 'polypeptide(L)'
;MKPPTLLPLLRARAQAVGSYQVARRYATSQQPSATSHFYKTFSRPIAKTLLLAVFTYQVIYWGWAKLEAKETRAETDAAIAKLQATVDVYQEAKKQEAVRALEAKK
;
A
#
# COMPACT_ATOMS: atom_id res chain seq x y z
N MET A 1 41.62 -61.61 21.27
CA MET A 1 40.41 -60.78 21.05
C MET A 1 40.69 -59.81 19.91
N LYS A 2 39.94 -59.88 18.81
CA LYS A 2 40.10 -59.02 17.61
C LYS A 2 38.87 -58.12 17.48
N PRO A 3 39.01 -56.81 17.24
CA PRO A 3 37.86 -55.91 17.10
C PRO A 3 37.22 -56.01 15.69
N PRO A 4 35.93 -55.70 15.56
CA PRO A 4 35.15 -55.92 14.34
C PRO A 4 35.42 -54.84 13.28
N THR A 5 35.52 -55.31 12.04
CA THR A 5 35.66 -54.55 10.80
C THR A 5 34.44 -53.66 10.55
N LEU A 6 34.62 -52.35 10.43
CA LEU A 6 33.59 -51.41 9.97
C LEU A 6 33.92 -50.94 8.56
N LEU A 7 33.05 -51.29 7.62
CA LEU A 7 33.08 -50.87 6.22
C LEU A 7 32.87 -49.35 6.12
N PRO A 8 33.69 -48.58 5.38
CA PRO A 8 33.33 -47.23 5.04
C PRO A 8 32.33 -47.25 3.88
N LEU A 9 31.10 -46.81 4.15
CA LEU A 9 30.13 -46.45 3.12
C LEU A 9 30.72 -45.31 2.29
N LEU A 10 31.03 -45.60 1.02
CA LEU A 10 31.39 -44.60 0.01
C LEU A 10 30.20 -43.65 -0.20
N ARG A 11 30.25 -42.47 0.42
CA ARG A 11 29.32 -41.39 0.15
C ARG A 11 29.70 -40.73 -1.17
N ALA A 12 29.08 -41.18 -2.25
CA ALA A 12 29.17 -40.53 -3.55
C ALA A 12 28.68 -39.07 -3.42
N ARG A 13 29.61 -38.12 -3.55
CA ARG A 13 29.31 -36.69 -3.53
C ARG A 13 28.88 -36.28 -4.94
N ALA A 14 27.58 -36.27 -5.19
CA ALA A 14 27.03 -35.65 -6.39
C ALA A 14 27.44 -34.16 -6.40
N GLN A 15 28.24 -33.76 -7.38
CA GLN A 15 28.61 -32.36 -7.60
C GLN A 15 27.41 -31.65 -8.23
N ALA A 16 26.60 -30.99 -7.41
CA ALA A 16 25.65 -30.00 -7.91
C ALA A 16 26.47 -28.83 -8.50
N VAL A 17 26.45 -28.70 -9.82
CA VAL A 17 26.97 -27.52 -10.54
C VAL A 17 26.03 -26.36 -10.23
N GLY A 18 26.27 -25.71 -9.10
CA GLY A 18 25.61 -24.46 -8.74
C GLY A 18 26.32 -23.31 -9.45
N SER A 19 25.66 -22.71 -10.42
CA SER A 19 26.05 -21.45 -11.05
C SER A 19 26.41 -20.41 -9.99
N TYR A 20 27.70 -20.09 -9.86
CA TYR A 20 28.19 -19.05 -8.97
C TYR A 20 27.69 -17.69 -9.46
N GLN A 21 26.63 -17.19 -8.83
CA GLN A 21 26.25 -15.79 -8.91
C GLN A 21 27.35 -14.97 -8.25
N VAL A 22 28.19 -14.30 -9.05
CA VAL A 22 29.18 -13.35 -8.57
C VAL A 22 28.43 -12.08 -8.15
N ALA A 23 27.94 -12.07 -6.91
CA ALA A 23 27.47 -10.84 -6.29
C ALA A 23 28.67 -9.90 -6.13
N ARG A 24 28.77 -8.89 -7.00
CA ARG A 24 29.77 -7.83 -6.92
C ARG A 24 29.57 -7.05 -5.62
N ARG A 25 30.29 -7.46 -4.57
CA ARG A 25 30.33 -6.78 -3.27
C ARG A 25 31.23 -5.56 -3.43
N TYR A 26 30.65 -4.37 -3.49
CA TYR A 26 31.42 -3.14 -3.33
C TYR A 26 32.13 -3.18 -1.98
N ALA A 27 33.46 -3.23 -2.01
CA ALA A 27 34.31 -3.13 -0.82
C ALA A 27 34.30 -1.69 -0.31
N THR A 28 33.16 -1.24 0.25
CA THR A 28 33.22 -0.24 1.31
C THR A 28 33.70 -1.00 2.55
N SER A 29 34.75 -0.53 3.20
CA SER A 29 35.16 -1.09 4.50
C SER A 29 33.96 -0.95 5.43
N GLN A 30 33.32 -2.08 5.75
CA GLN A 30 32.18 -2.17 6.66
C GLN A 30 32.62 -1.97 8.12
N GLN A 31 33.63 -1.13 8.36
CA GLN A 31 34.01 -0.73 9.70
C GLN A 31 32.95 0.27 10.17
N PRO A 32 32.08 -0.11 11.11
CA PRO A 32 31.09 0.83 11.60
C PRO A 32 31.83 2.00 12.23
N SER A 33 31.64 3.21 11.69
CA SER A 33 32.16 4.41 12.34
C SER A 33 31.58 4.51 13.76
N ALA A 34 32.32 5.10 14.70
CA ALA A 34 31.84 5.31 16.06
C ALA A 34 30.46 6.01 16.09
N THR A 35 30.23 6.93 15.13
CA THR A 35 28.94 7.59 14.90
C THR A 35 27.84 6.62 14.43
N SER A 36 28.14 5.67 13.54
CA SER A 36 27.19 4.64 13.09
C SER A 36 26.67 3.78 14.24
N HIS A 37 27.54 3.42 15.20
CA HIS A 37 27.15 2.66 16.38
C HIS A 37 26.18 3.45 17.27
N PHE A 38 26.46 4.73 17.52
CA PHE A 38 25.59 5.59 18.34
C PHE A 38 24.16 5.69 17.78
N TYR A 39 24.01 6.01 16.49
CA TYR A 39 22.68 6.13 15.87
C TYR A 39 21.94 4.80 15.77
N LYS A 40 22.66 3.68 15.61
CA LYS A 40 22.04 2.35 15.61
C LYS A 40 21.48 1.98 16.98
N THR A 41 22.21 2.28 18.05
CA THR A 41 21.82 1.89 19.42
C THR A 41 20.76 2.82 20.00
N PHE A 42 20.92 4.13 19.88
CA PHE A 42 20.07 5.09 20.60
C PHE A 42 19.00 5.69 19.69
N SER A 43 19.36 6.15 18.51
CA SER A 43 18.43 6.90 17.67
C SER A 43 17.46 6.01 16.89
N ARG A 44 17.91 4.83 16.43
CA ARG A 44 17.09 3.94 15.60
C ARG A 44 15.87 3.37 16.36
N PRO A 45 15.95 2.95 17.63
CA PRO A 45 14.77 2.55 18.39
C PRO A 45 13.81 3.72 18.64
N ILE A 46 14.32 4.89 19.03
CA ILE A 46 13.51 6.10 19.29
C ILE A 46 12.79 6.56 18.02
N ALA A 47 13.50 6.62 16.89
CA ALA A 47 12.90 6.99 15.62
C ALA A 47 11.80 6.01 15.22
N LYS A 48 12.02 4.70 15.40
CA LYS A 48 11.00 3.68 15.10
C LYS A 48 9.74 3.87 15.94
N THR A 49 9.89 4.05 17.25
CA THR A 49 8.73 4.20 18.15
C THR A 49 8.02 5.52 17.90
N LEU A 50 8.74 6.63 17.69
CA LEU A 50 8.16 7.92 17.37
C LEU A 50 7.38 7.87 16.05
N LEU A 51 7.96 7.31 14.99
CA LEU A 51 7.28 7.18 13.70
C LEU A 51 6.05 6.28 13.80
N LEU A 52 6.14 5.16 14.51
CA LEU A 52 5.01 4.27 14.72
C LEU A 52 3.91 4.93 15.56
N ALA A 53 4.28 5.68 16.60
CA ALA A 53 3.35 6.41 17.45
C ALA A 53 2.60 7.49 16.66
N VAL A 54 3.33 8.31 15.89
CA VAL A 54 2.71 9.31 14.99
C VAL A 54 1.81 8.62 13.99
N PHE A 55 2.29 7.58 13.30
CA PHE A 55 1.49 6.83 12.33
C PHE A 55 0.19 6.28 12.95
N THR A 56 0.28 5.68 14.13
CA THR A 56 -0.88 5.12 14.85
C THR A 56 -1.88 6.22 15.19
N TYR A 57 -1.41 7.35 15.71
CA TYR A 57 -2.25 8.52 15.97
C TYR A 57 -2.93 9.02 14.70
N GLN A 58 -2.19 9.13 13.59
CA GLN A 58 -2.75 9.56 12.30
C GLN A 58 -3.84 8.61 11.80
N VAL A 59 -3.65 7.29 11.91
CA VAL A 59 -4.65 6.29 11.49
C VAL A 59 -5.91 6.39 12.33
N ILE A 60 -5.77 6.54 13.66
CA ILE A 60 -6.92 6.70 14.57
C ILE A 60 -7.66 8.00 14.26
N TYR A 61 -6.94 9.12 14.14
CA TYR A 61 -7.53 10.42 13.84
C TYR A 61 -8.20 10.44 12.47
N TRP A 62 -7.55 9.87 11.45
CA TRP A 62 -8.14 9.71 10.12
C TRP A 62 -9.38 8.81 10.17
N GLY A 63 -9.34 7.72 10.94
CA GLY A 63 -10.49 6.85 11.15
C GLY A 63 -11.67 7.59 11.77
N TRP A 64 -11.41 8.44 12.78
CA TRP A 64 -12.42 9.30 13.40
C TRP A 64 -13.01 10.29 12.39
N ALA A 65 -12.18 11.08 11.71
CA ALA A 65 -12.62 12.05 10.71
C ALA A 65 -13.38 11.38 9.54
N LYS A 66 -13.02 10.14 9.19
CA LYS A 66 -13.70 9.38 8.13
C LYS A 66 -15.09 8.91 8.57
N LEU A 67 -15.31 8.63 9.85
CA LEU A 67 -16.63 8.29 10.38
C LEU A 67 -17.57 9.50 10.30
N GLU A 68 -17.10 10.69 10.70
CA GLU A 68 -17.87 11.93 10.55
C GLU A 68 -18.22 12.21 9.08
N ALA A 69 -17.26 12.04 8.17
CA ALA A 69 -17.48 12.26 6.75
C ALA A 69 -18.46 11.26 6.10
N LYS A 70 -18.74 10.11 6.72
CA LYS A 70 -19.72 9.14 6.17
C LYS A 70 -21.14 9.65 6.31
N GLU A 71 -21.46 10.36 7.39
CA GLU A 71 -22.79 10.94 7.62
C GLU A 71 -23.06 12.04 6.59
N THR A 72 -22.14 12.98 6.44
CA THR A 72 -22.28 14.08 5.48
C THR A 72 -22.34 13.59 4.02
N ARG A 73 -21.64 12.51 3.68
CA ARG A 73 -21.66 11.96 2.32
C ARG A 73 -23.04 11.43 1.92
N ALA A 74 -23.73 10.74 2.84
CA ALA A 74 -25.07 10.21 2.54
C ALA A 74 -26.06 11.34 2.22
N GLU A 75 -26.02 12.44 2.98
CA GLU A 75 -26.85 13.61 2.73
C GLU A 75 -26.50 14.31 1.41
N THR A 76 -25.21 14.45 1.14
CA THR A 76 -24.73 15.11 -0.08
C THR A 76 -25.09 14.29 -1.33
N ASP A 77 -24.92 12.97 -1.27
CA ASP A 77 -25.27 12.06 -2.37
C ASP A 77 -26.78 12.07 -2.64
N ALA A 78 -27.60 12.10 -1.58
CA ALA A 78 -29.06 12.22 -1.70
C ALA A 78 -29.47 13.57 -2.31
N ALA A 79 -28.83 14.68 -1.89
CA ALA A 79 -29.06 15.98 -2.47
C ALA A 79 -28.68 16.01 -3.96
N ILE A 80 -27.52 15.46 -4.32
CA ILE A 80 -27.07 15.36 -5.72
C ILE A 80 -28.09 14.58 -6.56
N ALA A 81 -28.56 13.43 -6.08
CA ALA A 81 -29.55 12.63 -6.79
C ALA A 81 -30.86 13.40 -7.05
N LYS A 82 -31.34 14.17 -6.06
CA LYS A 82 -32.53 15.02 -6.20
C LYS A 82 -32.32 16.13 -7.22
N LEU A 83 -31.15 16.77 -7.20
CA LEU A 83 -30.83 17.82 -8.16
C LEU A 83 -30.72 17.26 -9.58
N GLN A 84 -30.08 16.10 -9.76
CA GLN A 84 -29.99 15.43 -11.05
C GLN A 84 -31.37 15.10 -11.63
N ALA A 85 -32.27 14.54 -10.83
CA ALA A 85 -33.64 14.26 -11.27
C ALA A 85 -34.39 15.53 -11.71
N THR A 86 -34.19 16.64 -10.98
CA THR A 86 -34.82 17.92 -11.33
C THR A 86 -34.28 18.44 -12.66
N VAL A 87 -32.95 18.42 -12.84
CA VAL A 87 -32.29 18.86 -14.08
C VAL A 87 -32.76 18.03 -15.28
N ASP A 88 -32.85 16.71 -15.13
CA ASP A 88 -33.30 15.82 -16.21
C ASP A 88 -34.74 16.15 -16.64
N VAL A 89 -35.65 16.36 -15.68
CA VAL A 89 -37.02 16.79 -15.95
C VAL A 89 -37.06 18.13 -16.71
N TYR A 90 -36.25 19.11 -16.27
CA TYR A 90 -36.18 20.40 -16.96
C TYR A 90 -35.63 20.27 -18.38
N GLN A 91 -34.60 19.45 -18.59
CA GLN A 91 -34.03 19.21 -19.91
C GLN A 91 -35.04 18.54 -20.84
N GLU A 92 -35.77 17.53 -20.37
CA GLU A 92 -36.81 16.88 -21.16
C GLU A 92 -37.97 17.83 -21.49
N ALA A 93 -38.40 18.66 -20.53
CA ALA A 93 -39.42 19.69 -20.77
C ALA A 93 -38.95 20.70 -21.84
N LYS A 94 -37.69 21.13 -21.77
CA LYS A 94 -37.07 22.03 -22.77
C LYS A 94 -37.00 21.39 -24.15
N LYS A 95 -36.63 20.11 -24.23
CA LYS A 95 -36.60 19.35 -25.49
C LYS A 95 -38.00 19.24 -26.10
N GLN A 96 -39.02 18.92 -25.29
CA GLN A 96 -40.41 18.85 -25.75
C GLN A 96 -40.93 20.20 -26.24
N GLU A 97 -40.61 21.29 -25.53
CA GLU A 97 -40.92 22.66 -25.97
C GLU A 97 -40.27 22.96 -27.35
N ALA A 98 -39.00 22.60 -27.51
CA ALA A 98 -38.29 22.79 -28.78
C ALA A 98 -38.90 21.96 -29.93
N VAL A 99 -39.30 20.71 -29.68
CA VAL A 99 -39.97 19.86 -30.66
C VAL A 99 -41.32 20.45 -31.07
N ARG A 100 -42.15 20.87 -30.10
CA ARG A 100 -43.45 21.50 -30.37
C ARG A 100 -43.30 22.80 -31.16
N ALA A 101 -42.28 23.61 -30.85
CA ALA A 101 -41.99 24.84 -31.59
C ALA A 101 -41.54 24.58 -33.04
N LEU A 102 -40.86 23.46 -33.29
CA LEU A 102 -40.51 23.02 -34.66
C LEU A 102 -41.74 22.51 -35.43
N GLU A 103 -42.64 21.78 -34.77
CA GLU A 103 -43.89 21.31 -35.37
C GLU A 103 -44.84 22.46 -35.72
N ALA A 104 -44.98 23.47 -34.86
CA ALA A 104 -45.82 24.64 -35.10
C ALA A 104 -45.33 25.55 -36.24
N LYS A 105 -44.08 25.39 -36.69
CA LYS A 105 -43.48 26.13 -37.80
C LYS A 105 -43.54 25.39 -39.15
N LYS A 106 -44.00 24.13 -39.16
CA LYS A 106 -44.23 23.35 -40.39
C LYS A 106 -45.66 23.56 -40.88
#